data_AF-A0A397YZH4-F1
#
_entry.id   AF-A0A397YZH4-F1
#
_cell.length_a   1.000
_cell.length_b   1.000
_cell.length_c   1.000
_cell.angle_alpha   90.00
_cell.angle_beta   90.00
_cell.angle_gamma   90.00
#
_symmetry.space_group_name_H-M   'P 1'
#
loop_
_entity.id
_entity.type
_entity.pdbx_description
1 polymer ?
#
loop_
_entity_poly.entity_id
_entity_poly.type
_entity_poly.pdbx_seq_one_letter_code
_entity_poly.pdbx_strand_id
1 'polypeptide(L)'
;MLNLVSDFQQNRPLVLNPKFIQGLGSVLSDSTLDKEFIAKAITLPGEGEIMDMMAVADPDAVHAVRKFVRKQLASELKTELLKIVENNRSTEAYVFDHPNMARRALKNTALAYLASLEDPSYVELALSEYKLATNLTDQFAALAALAQNRGKTRDNVLADFYNKWQGDYLVVNKWFLLQSSSDIPGNVENVTKLLDHPAFDLRNPNKVYSLIGGFCGSPVNFHAKDGSGYKFLGDIVVQLDKINPQVASRMVSAFSRWKRYDETRQALAKAQLEMIMSANGLSENVFEIASKSLAA
;
A
#
# COMPACT_ATOMS: atom_id res chain seq x y z
N MET A 1 2.11 0.30 -19.13
CA MET A 1 1.91 1.32 -18.10
C MET A 1 2.82 2.53 -18.28
N LEU A 2 4.12 2.39 -18.58
CA LEU A 2 5.01 3.54 -18.79
C LEU A 2 4.52 4.54 -19.85
N ASN A 3 3.94 4.07 -20.96
CA ASN A 3 3.31 4.96 -21.94
C ASN A 3 2.14 5.78 -21.33
N LEU A 4 1.32 5.15 -20.48
CA LEU A 4 0.24 5.85 -19.77
C LEU A 4 0.78 6.86 -18.76
N VAL A 5 1.92 6.58 -18.13
CA VAL A 5 2.63 7.55 -17.26
C VAL A 5 3.08 8.75 -18.09
N SER A 6 3.69 8.51 -19.25
CA SER A 6 4.06 9.59 -20.17
C SER A 6 2.83 10.38 -20.65
N ASP A 7 1.70 9.73 -20.90
CA ASP A 7 0.45 10.38 -21.28
C ASP A 7 -0.07 11.25 -20.14
N PHE A 8 -0.11 10.73 -18.92
CA PHE A 8 -0.53 11.46 -17.72
C PHE A 8 0.32 12.73 -17.51
N GLN A 9 1.65 12.59 -17.57
CA GLN A 9 2.59 13.70 -17.38
C GLN A 9 2.44 14.81 -18.44
N GLN A 10 1.98 14.45 -19.64
CA GLN A 10 1.74 15.38 -20.75
C GLN A 10 0.28 15.84 -20.82
N ASN A 11 -0.52 15.56 -19.78
CA ASN A 11 -1.95 15.85 -19.73
C ASN A 11 -2.75 15.28 -20.91
N ARG A 12 -2.30 14.14 -21.47
CA ARG A 12 -3.04 13.39 -22.48
C ARG A 12 -4.07 12.47 -21.83
N PRO A 13 -5.20 12.18 -22.50
CA PRO A 13 -6.16 11.20 -22.01
C PRO A 13 -5.52 9.82 -21.79
N LEU A 14 -5.85 9.18 -20.68
CA LEU A 14 -5.42 7.81 -20.42
C LEU A 14 -6.36 6.85 -21.17
N VAL A 15 -5.79 6.04 -22.06
CA VAL A 15 -6.54 5.04 -22.83
C VAL A 15 -5.86 3.69 -22.67
N LEU A 16 -6.54 2.77 -21.98
CA LEU A 16 -6.04 1.41 -21.83
C LEU A 16 -6.25 0.63 -23.13
N ASN A 17 -5.21 -0.06 -23.61
CA ASN A 17 -5.30 -0.85 -24.84
C ASN A 17 -6.38 -1.94 -24.72
N PRO A 18 -7.42 -1.96 -25.57
CA PRO A 18 -8.48 -2.96 -25.50
C PRO A 18 -7.98 -4.41 -25.57
N LYS A 19 -6.88 -4.67 -26.29
CA LYS A 19 -6.27 -6.01 -26.36
C LYS A 19 -5.72 -6.48 -25.02
N PHE A 20 -5.25 -5.56 -24.18
CA PHE A 20 -4.78 -5.89 -22.83
C PHE A 20 -5.94 -6.31 -21.94
N ILE A 21 -7.08 -5.60 -22.02
CA ILE A 21 -8.32 -5.94 -21.31
C ILE A 21 -8.82 -7.32 -21.76
N GLN A 22 -8.89 -7.55 -23.07
CA GLN A 22 -9.30 -8.84 -23.64
C GLN A 22 -8.38 -10.00 -23.21
N GLY A 23 -7.07 -9.77 -23.17
CA GLY A 23 -6.10 -10.76 -22.70
C GLY A 23 -6.34 -11.15 -21.25
N LEU A 24 -6.51 -10.18 -20.35
CA LEU A 24 -6.82 -10.45 -18.95
C LEU A 24 -8.20 -11.11 -18.78
N GLY A 25 -9.20 -10.70 -19.55
CA GLY A 25 -10.52 -11.35 -19.55
C GLY A 25 -10.46 -12.82 -19.98
N SER A 26 -9.59 -13.15 -20.94
CA SER A 26 -9.36 -14.54 -21.39
C SER A 26 -8.72 -15.36 -20.28
N VAL A 27 -7.71 -14.82 -19.58
CA VAL A 27 -7.08 -15.48 -18.43
C VAL A 27 -8.07 -15.70 -17.29
N LEU A 28 -8.93 -14.72 -17.00
CA LEU A 28 -9.95 -14.84 -15.94
C LEU A 28 -11.02 -15.89 -16.21
N SER A 29 -11.31 -16.13 -17.49
CA SER A 29 -12.38 -17.04 -17.92
C SER A 29 -11.88 -18.46 -18.21
N ASP A 30 -10.56 -18.69 -18.20
CA ASP A 30 -9.98 -19.99 -18.48
C ASP A 30 -9.97 -20.89 -17.23
N SER A 31 -10.91 -21.83 -17.19
CA SER A 31 -11.05 -22.79 -16.09
C SER A 31 -9.96 -23.87 -16.06
N THR A 32 -9.10 -23.95 -17.07
CA THR A 32 -7.99 -24.93 -17.13
C THR A 32 -6.74 -24.42 -16.42
N LEU A 33 -6.63 -23.10 -16.20
CA LEU A 33 -5.51 -22.48 -15.52
C LEU A 33 -5.61 -22.65 -14.00
N ASP A 34 -4.46 -22.77 -13.35
CA ASP A 34 -4.38 -22.75 -11.89
C ASP A 34 -4.83 -21.39 -11.33
N LYS A 35 -5.55 -21.42 -10.21
CA LYS A 35 -6.15 -20.20 -9.61
C LYS A 35 -5.09 -19.24 -9.06
N GLU A 36 -3.99 -19.75 -8.52
CA GLU A 36 -2.88 -18.90 -8.07
C GLU A 36 -2.20 -18.22 -9.26
N PHE A 37 -2.03 -18.95 -10.37
CA PHE A 37 -1.54 -18.35 -11.61
C PHE A 37 -2.45 -17.21 -12.09
N ILE A 38 -3.77 -17.43 -12.17
CA ILE A 38 -4.72 -16.38 -12.56
C ILE A 38 -4.60 -15.17 -11.61
N ALA A 39 -4.60 -15.41 -10.29
CA ALA A 39 -4.49 -14.35 -9.28
C ALA A 39 -3.22 -13.51 -9.46
N LYS A 40 -2.08 -14.14 -9.76
CA LYS A 40 -0.81 -13.46 -10.03
C LYS A 40 -0.83 -12.72 -11.36
N ALA A 41 -1.34 -13.34 -12.42
CA ALA A 41 -1.40 -12.76 -13.76
C ALA A 41 -2.23 -11.47 -13.82
N ILE A 42 -3.31 -11.38 -13.03
CA ILE A 42 -4.13 -10.17 -12.94
C ILE A 42 -3.64 -9.16 -11.88
N THR A 43 -2.60 -9.47 -11.11
CA THR A 43 -2.07 -8.52 -10.11
C THR A 43 -1.20 -7.48 -10.82
N LEU A 44 -1.57 -6.20 -10.70
CA LEU A 44 -0.79 -5.11 -11.28
C LEU A 44 0.57 -4.97 -10.58
N PRO A 45 1.63 -4.60 -11.31
CA PRO A 45 2.94 -4.32 -10.70
C PRO A 45 2.83 -3.25 -9.61
N GLY A 46 3.73 -3.34 -8.63
CA GLY A 46 3.82 -2.36 -7.55
C GLY A 46 4.27 -0.98 -8.04
N GLU A 47 3.93 0.09 -7.32
CA GLU A 47 4.36 1.45 -7.71
C GLU A 47 5.90 1.57 -7.74
N GLY A 48 6.59 0.95 -6.77
CA GLY A 48 8.06 0.87 -6.77
C GLY A 48 8.64 0.18 -8.00
N GLU A 49 8.05 -0.93 -8.43
CA GLU A 49 8.48 -1.65 -9.63
C GLU A 49 8.33 -0.80 -10.89
N ILE A 50 7.23 -0.03 -10.98
CA ILE A 50 7.00 0.88 -12.11
C ILE A 50 8.04 2.00 -12.09
N MET A 51 8.28 2.63 -10.92
CA MET A 51 9.27 3.70 -10.76
C MET A 51 10.71 3.24 -11.02
N ASP A 52 11.04 1.99 -10.72
CA ASP A 52 12.36 1.42 -10.98
C ASP A 52 12.71 1.41 -12.46
N MET A 53 11.72 1.23 -13.33
CA MET A 53 11.87 1.28 -14.79
C MET A 53 11.93 2.72 -15.35
N MET A 54 11.70 3.74 -14.54
CA MET A 54 11.73 5.15 -14.97
C MET A 54 13.12 5.76 -14.78
N ALA A 55 13.54 6.62 -15.71
CA ALA A 55 14.77 7.40 -15.54
C ALA A 55 14.66 8.38 -14.36
N VAL A 56 13.54 9.11 -14.29
CA VAL A 56 13.15 9.95 -13.15
C VAL A 56 11.82 9.41 -12.64
N ALA A 57 11.79 8.98 -11.38
CA ALA A 57 10.61 8.43 -10.73
C ALA A 57 9.57 9.54 -10.46
N ASP A 58 8.32 9.25 -10.77
CA ASP A 58 7.18 10.15 -10.54
C ASP A 58 6.08 9.43 -9.75
N PRO A 59 6.09 9.54 -8.41
CA PRO A 59 5.12 8.87 -7.54
C PRO A 59 3.67 9.23 -7.86
N ASP A 60 3.38 10.49 -8.21
CA ASP A 60 2.01 10.94 -8.47
C ASP A 60 1.48 10.36 -9.77
N ALA A 61 2.29 10.41 -10.83
CA ALA A 61 1.88 9.88 -12.14
C ALA A 61 1.74 8.36 -12.10
N VAL A 62 2.66 7.65 -11.43
CA VAL A 62 2.57 6.20 -11.25
C VAL A 62 1.32 5.83 -10.46
N HIS A 63 1.04 6.52 -9.34
CA HIS A 63 -0.15 6.30 -8.54
C HIS A 63 -1.43 6.53 -9.35
N ALA A 64 -1.54 7.68 -10.03
CA ALA A 64 -2.71 8.03 -10.83
C ALA A 64 -2.96 7.01 -11.96
N VAL A 65 -1.91 6.60 -12.68
CA VAL A 65 -2.01 5.61 -13.76
C VAL A 65 -2.37 4.24 -13.22
N ARG A 66 -1.76 3.80 -12.12
CA ARG A 66 -2.06 2.49 -11.53
C ARG A 66 -3.51 2.43 -11.03
N LYS A 67 -3.99 3.51 -10.40
CA LYS A 67 -5.40 3.67 -10.00
C LYS A 67 -6.33 3.65 -11.22
N PHE A 68 -5.99 4.37 -12.29
CA PHE A 68 -6.75 4.37 -13.55
C PHE A 68 -6.84 2.96 -14.16
N VAL A 69 -5.72 2.26 -14.34
CA VAL A 69 -5.71 0.92 -14.93
C VAL A 69 -6.53 -0.05 -14.07
N ARG A 70 -6.38 0.00 -12.75
CA ARG A 70 -7.15 -0.85 -11.84
C ARG A 70 -8.65 -0.64 -11.98
N LYS A 71 -9.11 0.61 -12.00
CA LYS A 71 -10.54 0.94 -12.16
C LYS A 71 -11.07 0.57 -13.54
N GLN A 72 -10.29 0.81 -14.60
CA GLN A 72 -10.68 0.46 -15.96
C GLN A 72 -10.85 -1.06 -16.10
N LEU A 73 -9.89 -1.85 -15.63
CA LEU A 73 -10.00 -3.31 -15.63
C LEU A 73 -11.19 -3.80 -14.81
N ALA A 74 -11.39 -3.24 -13.60
CA ALA A 74 -12.52 -3.60 -12.77
C ALA A 74 -13.87 -3.31 -13.45
N SER A 75 -13.97 -2.20 -14.19
CA SER A 75 -15.20 -1.79 -14.86
C SER A 75 -15.53 -2.69 -16.05
N GLU A 76 -14.53 -2.96 -16.88
CA GLU A 76 -14.67 -3.72 -18.13
C GLU A 76 -14.81 -5.23 -17.89
N LEU A 77 -14.21 -5.75 -16.80
CA LEU A 77 -14.24 -7.18 -16.45
C LEU A 77 -15.12 -7.47 -15.23
N LYS A 78 -16.05 -6.56 -14.90
CA LYS A 78 -16.86 -6.64 -13.67
C LYS A 78 -17.65 -7.95 -13.56
N THR A 79 -18.17 -8.46 -14.68
CA THR A 79 -19.00 -9.67 -14.71
C THR A 79 -18.16 -10.91 -14.39
N GLU A 80 -16.97 -11.01 -14.97
CA GLU A 80 -16.00 -12.07 -14.75
C GLU A 80 -15.49 -12.03 -13.30
N LEU A 81 -15.15 -10.84 -12.81
CA LEU A 81 -14.67 -10.65 -11.44
C LEU A 81 -15.74 -11.03 -10.40
N LEU A 82 -17.02 -10.71 -10.63
CA LEU A 82 -18.12 -11.12 -9.76
C LEU A 82 -18.27 -12.63 -9.71
N LYS A 83 -18.30 -13.29 -10.88
CA LYS A 83 -18.35 -14.76 -10.95
C LYS A 83 -17.18 -15.40 -10.21
N ILE A 84 -15.99 -14.81 -10.29
CA ILE A 84 -14.82 -15.29 -9.55
C ILE A 84 -15.05 -15.20 -8.04
N VAL A 85 -15.54 -14.07 -7.54
CA VAL A 85 -15.84 -13.94 -6.10
C VAL A 85 -16.85 -15.00 -5.68
N GLU A 86 -17.95 -15.15 -6.42
CA GLU A 86 -19.03 -16.11 -6.13
C GLU A 86 -18.53 -17.56 -6.13
N ASN A 87 -17.86 -17.99 -7.20
CA ASN A 87 -17.41 -19.37 -7.40
C ASN A 87 -16.25 -19.77 -6.47
N ASN A 88 -15.57 -18.79 -5.86
CA ASN A 88 -14.44 -19.04 -4.97
C ASN A 88 -14.77 -18.73 -3.51
N ARG A 89 -16.03 -18.45 -3.16
CA ARG A 89 -16.50 -18.52 -1.77
C ARG A 89 -16.47 -19.96 -1.24
N SER A 90 -16.32 -20.10 0.06
CA SER A 90 -16.47 -21.40 0.74
C SER A 90 -16.91 -21.16 2.17
N THR A 91 -17.81 -22.00 2.64
CA THR A 91 -18.28 -22.09 4.03
C THR A 91 -17.59 -23.24 4.78
N GLU A 92 -16.68 -23.95 4.12
CA GLU A 92 -15.93 -25.05 4.73
C GLU A 92 -14.97 -24.55 5.82
N ALA A 93 -14.58 -25.45 6.71
CA ALA A 93 -13.56 -25.16 7.71
C ALA A 93 -12.25 -24.73 7.05
N TYR A 94 -11.53 -23.81 7.68
CA TYR A 94 -10.26 -23.35 7.17
C TYR A 94 -9.24 -24.49 7.11
N VAL A 95 -8.68 -24.73 5.93
CA VAL A 95 -7.55 -25.64 5.71
C VAL A 95 -6.37 -24.87 5.11
N PHE A 96 -5.18 -25.15 5.62
CA PHE A 96 -3.91 -24.67 5.09
C PHE A 96 -3.37 -25.69 4.07
N ASP A 97 -3.87 -25.59 2.84
CA ASP A 97 -3.39 -26.35 1.68
C ASP A 97 -3.34 -25.45 0.44
N HIS A 98 -2.62 -25.90 -0.59
CA HIS A 98 -2.44 -25.14 -1.82
C HIS A 98 -3.76 -24.85 -2.56
N PRO A 99 -4.69 -25.81 -2.77
CA PRO A 99 -5.96 -25.52 -3.46
C PRO A 99 -6.78 -24.42 -2.78
N ASN A 100 -6.89 -24.43 -1.44
CA ASN A 100 -7.62 -23.41 -0.70
C ASN A 100 -6.90 -22.07 -0.68
N MET A 101 -5.56 -22.06 -0.62
CA MET A 101 -4.77 -20.84 -0.75
C MET A 101 -4.98 -20.18 -2.12
N ALA A 102 -4.86 -20.95 -3.20
CA ALA A 102 -5.05 -20.49 -4.57
C ALA A 102 -6.47 -19.93 -4.80
N ARG A 103 -7.50 -20.63 -4.28
CA ARG A 103 -8.90 -20.16 -4.28
C ARG A 103 -9.05 -18.81 -3.59
N ARG A 104 -8.54 -18.66 -2.36
CA ARG A 104 -8.62 -17.40 -1.60
C ARG A 104 -7.86 -16.27 -2.29
N ALA A 105 -6.66 -16.54 -2.81
CA ALA A 105 -5.87 -15.56 -3.53
C ALA A 105 -6.66 -14.98 -4.72
N LEU A 106 -7.24 -15.85 -5.55
CA LEU A 106 -8.04 -15.42 -6.70
C LEU A 106 -9.30 -14.63 -6.28
N LYS A 107 -10.05 -15.15 -5.31
CA LYS A 107 -11.25 -14.48 -4.76
C LYS A 107 -10.92 -13.08 -4.25
N ASN A 108 -9.86 -12.96 -3.46
CA ASN A 108 -9.48 -11.73 -2.76
C ASN A 108 -8.92 -10.69 -3.73
N THR A 109 -8.17 -11.10 -4.75
CA THR A 109 -7.73 -10.19 -5.83
C THR A 109 -8.93 -9.67 -6.61
N ALA A 110 -9.91 -10.52 -6.95
CA ALA A 110 -11.12 -10.09 -7.65
C ALA A 110 -11.98 -9.12 -6.81
N LEU A 111 -12.15 -9.41 -5.51
CA LEU A 111 -12.85 -8.54 -4.57
C LEU A 111 -12.19 -7.15 -4.49
N ALA A 112 -10.85 -7.11 -4.47
CA ALA A 112 -10.10 -5.86 -4.44
C ALA A 112 -10.28 -5.03 -5.71
N TYR A 113 -10.45 -5.65 -6.89
CA TYR A 113 -10.81 -4.94 -8.12
C TYR A 113 -12.22 -4.35 -8.03
N LEU A 114 -13.22 -5.14 -7.65
CA LEU A 114 -14.61 -4.69 -7.54
C LEU A 114 -14.76 -3.54 -6.54
N ALA A 115 -14.15 -3.65 -5.36
CA ALA A 115 -14.19 -2.60 -4.34
C ALA A 115 -13.55 -1.28 -4.81
N SER A 116 -12.60 -1.32 -5.78
CA SER A 116 -11.96 -0.12 -6.32
C SER A 116 -12.88 0.73 -7.21
N LEU A 117 -14.02 0.17 -7.64
CA LEU A 117 -15.03 0.92 -8.38
C LEU A 117 -15.79 1.93 -7.51
N GLU A 118 -15.73 1.79 -6.18
CA GLU A 118 -16.44 2.66 -5.22
C GLU A 118 -17.98 2.66 -5.41
N ASP A 119 -18.51 1.68 -6.15
CA ASP A 119 -19.95 1.45 -6.27
C ASP A 119 -20.51 0.91 -4.95
N PRO A 120 -21.63 1.45 -4.41
CA PRO A 120 -22.22 0.99 -3.16
C PRO A 120 -22.48 -0.52 -3.09
N SER A 121 -22.84 -1.16 -4.21
CA SER A 121 -23.09 -2.60 -4.25
C SER A 121 -21.82 -3.43 -4.02
N TYR A 122 -20.68 -3.00 -4.55
CA TYR A 122 -19.39 -3.67 -4.35
C TYR A 122 -18.75 -3.35 -3.00
N VAL A 123 -19.03 -2.17 -2.45
CA VAL A 123 -18.69 -1.85 -1.06
C VAL A 123 -19.46 -2.77 -0.10
N GLU A 124 -20.76 -2.97 -0.31
CA GLU A 124 -21.56 -3.90 0.51
C GLU A 124 -21.11 -5.36 0.32
N LEU A 125 -20.75 -5.76 -0.90
CA LEU A 125 -20.15 -7.06 -1.17
C LEU A 125 -18.89 -7.29 -0.32
N ALA A 126 -17.95 -6.33 -0.32
CA ALA A 126 -16.74 -6.42 0.47
C ALA A 126 -17.00 -6.38 1.98
N LEU A 127 -17.99 -5.61 2.45
CA LEU A 127 -18.45 -5.64 3.85
C LEU A 127 -19.02 -7.01 4.23
N SER A 128 -19.78 -7.64 3.34
CA SER A 128 -20.32 -8.99 3.55
C SER A 128 -19.18 -10.01 3.66
N GLU A 129 -18.21 -9.98 2.75
CA GLU A 129 -17.01 -10.83 2.82
C GLU A 129 -16.23 -10.62 4.11
N TYR A 130 -16.07 -9.38 4.57
CA TYR A 130 -15.40 -9.05 5.82
C TYR A 130 -16.12 -9.65 7.04
N LYS A 131 -17.45 -9.50 7.11
CA LYS A 131 -18.26 -9.98 8.25
C LYS A 131 -18.37 -11.50 8.30
N LEU A 132 -18.49 -12.14 7.14
CA LEU A 132 -18.68 -13.59 7.02
C LEU A 132 -17.37 -14.38 7.01
N ALA A 133 -16.22 -13.72 6.91
CA ALA A 133 -14.92 -14.38 6.88
C ALA A 133 -14.68 -15.22 8.15
N THR A 134 -14.38 -16.50 7.94
CA THR A 134 -14.07 -17.48 8.99
C THR A 134 -12.57 -17.58 9.30
N ASN A 135 -11.74 -16.86 8.55
CA ASN A 135 -10.28 -16.87 8.70
C ASN A 135 -9.71 -15.46 8.46
N LEU A 136 -8.52 -15.21 9.02
CA LEU A 136 -7.88 -13.89 8.96
C LEU A 136 -7.47 -13.50 7.53
N THR A 137 -7.17 -14.45 6.65
CA THR A 137 -6.75 -14.13 5.26
C THR A 137 -7.89 -13.45 4.50
N ASP A 138 -9.09 -14.03 4.54
CA ASP A 138 -10.27 -13.46 3.88
C ASP A 138 -10.75 -12.19 4.59
N GLN A 139 -10.79 -12.18 5.93
CA GLN A 139 -11.21 -11.00 6.68
C GLN A 139 -10.31 -9.80 6.39
N PHE A 140 -8.98 -10.01 6.43
CA PHE A 140 -8.02 -8.94 6.19
C PHE A 140 -7.99 -8.49 4.73
N ALA A 141 -8.19 -9.39 3.77
CA ALA A 141 -8.30 -9.01 2.36
C ALA A 141 -9.52 -8.12 2.09
N ALA A 142 -10.68 -8.47 2.65
CA ALA A 142 -11.88 -7.65 2.55
C ALA A 142 -11.71 -6.29 3.27
N LEU A 143 -11.09 -6.29 4.46
CA LEU A 143 -10.72 -5.07 5.16
C LEU A 143 -9.81 -4.18 4.29
N ALA A 144 -8.78 -4.76 3.66
CA ALA A 144 -7.86 -4.02 2.82
C ALA A 144 -8.53 -3.45 1.56
N ALA A 145 -9.48 -4.18 0.97
CA ALA A 145 -10.28 -3.70 -0.16
C ALA A 145 -11.13 -2.48 0.22
N LEU A 146 -11.71 -2.48 1.41
CA LEU A 146 -12.52 -1.38 1.94
C LEU A 146 -11.68 -0.17 2.40
N ALA A 147 -10.51 -0.43 2.99
CA ALA A 147 -9.68 0.60 3.62
C ALA A 147 -9.04 1.59 2.63
N GLN A 148 -9.06 1.28 1.34
CA GLN A 148 -8.54 2.15 0.27
C GLN A 148 -9.56 3.19 -0.21
N ASN A 149 -10.82 3.12 0.25
CA ASN A 149 -11.89 4.03 -0.15
C ASN A 149 -12.17 5.01 1.00
N ARG A 150 -12.16 6.33 0.74
CA ARG A 150 -12.47 7.33 1.75
C ARG A 150 -13.93 7.22 2.21
N GLY A 151 -14.19 7.49 3.49
CA GLY A 151 -15.54 7.65 4.03
C GLY A 151 -15.85 6.76 5.22
N LYS A 152 -17.07 6.89 5.73
CA LYS A 152 -17.52 6.29 6.99
C LYS A 152 -17.37 4.77 7.04
N THR A 153 -17.57 4.09 5.91
CA THR A 153 -17.41 2.63 5.83
C THR A 153 -16.00 2.20 6.19
N ARG A 154 -14.97 2.89 5.67
CA ARG A 154 -13.56 2.62 5.99
C ARG A 154 -13.30 2.78 7.48
N ASP A 155 -13.73 3.91 8.05
CA ASP A 155 -13.45 4.21 9.46
C ASP A 155 -14.14 3.21 10.39
N ASN A 156 -15.39 2.85 10.08
CA ASN A 156 -16.15 1.85 10.83
C ASN A 156 -15.49 0.46 10.78
N VAL A 157 -15.06 -0.01 9.60
CA VAL A 157 -14.49 -1.36 9.46
C VAL A 157 -13.09 -1.45 10.07
N LEU A 158 -12.29 -0.37 10.01
CA LEU A 158 -11.00 -0.30 10.68
C LEU A 158 -11.16 -0.32 12.21
N ALA A 159 -12.13 0.42 12.75
CA ALA A 159 -12.43 0.42 14.18
C ALA A 159 -12.98 -0.94 14.66
N ASP A 160 -13.90 -1.55 13.91
CA ASP A 160 -14.42 -2.89 14.20
C ASP A 160 -13.31 -3.94 14.23
N PHE A 161 -12.42 -3.93 13.22
CA PHE A 161 -11.28 -4.85 13.18
C PHE A 161 -10.35 -4.67 14.37
N TYR A 162 -10.02 -3.43 14.74
CA TYR A 162 -9.20 -3.16 15.91
C TYR A 162 -9.88 -3.65 17.19
N ASN A 163 -11.16 -3.32 17.41
CA ASN A 163 -11.89 -3.72 18.63
C ASN A 163 -11.92 -5.23 18.81
N LYS A 164 -12.07 -5.98 17.71
CA LYS A 164 -12.03 -7.45 17.71
C LYS A 164 -10.63 -8.01 18.01
N TRP A 165 -9.58 -7.40 17.45
CA TRP A 165 -8.23 -7.97 17.45
C TRP A 165 -7.23 -7.27 18.37
N GLN A 166 -7.62 -6.26 19.15
CA GLN A 166 -6.72 -5.48 20.01
C GLN A 166 -5.92 -6.29 21.03
N GLY A 167 -6.38 -7.50 21.38
CA GLY A 167 -5.65 -8.44 22.24
C GLY A 167 -4.53 -9.22 21.53
N ASP A 168 -4.48 -9.21 20.20
CA ASP A 168 -3.45 -9.87 19.39
C ASP A 168 -2.50 -8.85 18.77
N TYR A 169 -1.31 -8.71 19.37
CA TYR A 169 -0.32 -7.72 18.96
C TYR A 169 0.15 -7.84 17.51
N LEU A 170 0.22 -9.06 16.96
CA LEU A 170 0.68 -9.25 15.57
C LEU A 170 -0.41 -8.87 14.57
N VAL A 171 -1.67 -9.10 14.92
CA VAL A 171 -2.81 -8.65 14.10
C VAL A 171 -2.97 -7.14 14.15
N VAL A 172 -2.75 -6.51 15.31
CA VAL A 172 -2.72 -5.05 15.44
C VAL A 172 -1.59 -4.42 14.61
N ASN A 173 -0.42 -5.05 14.53
CA ASN A 173 0.64 -4.61 13.64
C ASN A 173 0.21 -4.63 12.16
N LYS A 174 -0.52 -5.67 11.72
CA LYS A 174 -1.10 -5.70 10.36
C LYS A 174 -2.12 -4.56 10.14
N TRP A 175 -2.90 -4.23 11.17
CA TRP A 175 -3.84 -3.10 11.11
C TRP A 175 -3.15 -1.74 11.01
N PHE A 176 -2.05 -1.53 11.75
CA PHE A 176 -1.21 -0.33 11.58
C PHE A 176 -0.62 -0.26 10.17
N LEU A 177 -0.08 -1.38 9.67
CA LEU A 177 0.50 -1.46 8.33
C LEU A 177 -0.52 -1.13 7.24
N LEU A 178 -1.74 -1.66 7.35
CA LEU A 178 -2.79 -1.37 6.38
C LEU A 178 -3.13 0.12 6.31
N GLN A 179 -3.22 0.78 7.46
CA GLN A 179 -3.54 2.20 7.50
C GLN A 179 -2.36 3.08 7.06
N SER A 180 -1.14 2.72 7.42
CA SER A 180 0.04 3.51 7.08
C SER A 180 0.41 3.43 5.61
N SER A 181 0.26 2.26 5.01
CA SER A 181 0.49 2.02 3.57
C SER A 181 -0.69 2.42 2.67
N SER A 182 -1.72 3.07 3.20
CA SER A 182 -2.85 3.57 2.41
C SER A 182 -2.38 4.62 1.40
N ASP A 183 -2.75 4.44 0.13
CA ASP A 183 -2.41 5.37 -0.97
C ASP A 183 -3.40 6.54 -1.09
N ILE A 184 -4.33 6.67 -0.15
CA ILE A 184 -5.19 7.85 -0.04
C ILE A 184 -4.31 9.10 0.14
N PRO A 185 -4.36 10.11 -0.76
CA PRO A 185 -3.51 11.29 -0.63
C PRO A 185 -3.71 12.02 0.70
N GLY A 186 -2.62 12.49 1.31
CA GLY A 186 -2.64 13.16 2.61
C GLY A 186 -2.62 12.21 3.81
N ASN A 187 -2.30 10.93 3.61
CA ASN A 187 -2.31 9.93 4.68
C ASN A 187 -1.33 10.22 5.83
N VAL A 188 -0.38 11.14 5.65
CA VAL A 188 0.53 11.60 6.71
C VAL A 188 -0.26 12.06 7.95
N GLU A 189 -1.41 12.72 7.78
CA GLU A 189 -2.24 13.16 8.90
C GLU A 189 -2.76 11.98 9.73
N ASN A 190 -3.17 10.89 9.05
CA ASN A 190 -3.66 9.69 9.71
C ASN A 190 -2.54 8.97 10.44
N VAL A 191 -1.36 8.85 9.80
CA VAL A 191 -0.19 8.21 10.41
C VAL A 191 0.32 9.00 11.62
N THR A 192 0.32 10.34 11.55
CA THR A 192 0.64 11.20 12.70
C THR A 192 -0.32 10.95 13.85
N LYS A 193 -1.64 10.86 13.61
CA LYS A 193 -2.63 10.54 14.67
C LYS A 193 -2.40 9.15 15.28
N LEU A 194 -1.96 8.18 14.48
CA LEU A 194 -1.71 6.82 14.95
C LEU A 194 -0.47 6.70 15.84
N LEU A 195 0.42 7.70 15.87
CA LEU A 195 1.52 7.76 16.85
C LEU A 195 1.01 7.84 18.29
N ASP A 196 -0.13 8.50 18.50
CA ASP A 196 -0.75 8.67 19.82
C ASP A 196 -1.72 7.54 20.18
N HIS A 197 -1.87 6.55 19.29
CA HIS A 197 -2.79 5.44 19.51
C HIS A 197 -2.29 4.56 20.68
N PRO A 198 -3.16 4.11 21.61
CA PRO A 198 -2.73 3.36 22.81
C PRO A 198 -2.02 2.04 22.49
N ALA A 199 -2.30 1.46 21.31
CA ALA A 199 -1.61 0.28 20.84
C ALA A 199 -0.26 0.56 20.16
N PHE A 200 0.13 1.81 19.93
CA PHE A 200 1.43 2.19 19.37
C PHE A 200 2.47 2.41 20.49
N ASP A 201 3.71 2.02 20.24
CA ASP A 201 4.85 2.29 21.13
C ASP A 201 6.11 2.39 20.28
N LEU A 202 6.73 3.57 20.28
CA LEU A 202 7.93 3.89 19.51
C LEU A 202 9.15 3.05 19.94
N ARG A 203 9.13 2.47 21.15
CA ARG A 203 10.20 1.56 21.63
C ARG A 203 10.11 0.18 21.02
N ASN A 204 8.96 -0.21 20.45
CA ASN A 204 8.75 -1.53 19.87
C ASN A 204 9.07 -1.52 18.37
N PRO A 205 10.13 -2.20 17.91
CA PRO A 205 10.52 -2.16 16.50
C PRO A 205 9.43 -2.62 15.53
N ASN A 206 8.64 -3.64 15.90
CA ASN A 206 7.59 -4.15 15.01
C ASN A 206 6.48 -3.12 14.79
N LYS A 207 6.16 -2.32 15.81
CA LYS A 207 5.19 -1.22 15.69
C LYS A 207 5.75 -0.08 14.84
N VAL A 208 7.03 0.27 15.02
CA VAL A 208 7.73 1.25 14.17
C VAL A 208 7.70 0.81 12.70
N TYR A 209 8.07 -0.43 12.40
CA TYR A 209 8.04 -0.95 11.03
C TYR A 209 6.63 -0.98 10.44
N SER A 210 5.63 -1.32 11.25
CA SER A 210 4.24 -1.38 10.79
C SER A 210 3.66 0.01 10.51
N LEU A 211 3.90 1.00 11.38
CA LEU A 211 3.36 2.35 11.20
C LEU A 211 4.27 3.23 10.34
N ILE A 212 5.52 3.45 10.75
CA ILE A 212 6.44 4.38 10.08
C ILE A 212 6.99 3.76 8.79
N GLY A 213 7.45 2.51 8.87
CA GLY A 213 7.94 1.78 7.70
C GLY A 213 6.84 1.57 6.65
N GLY A 214 5.62 1.25 7.09
CA GLY A 214 4.47 1.13 6.20
C GLY A 214 4.11 2.44 5.49
N PHE A 215 4.22 3.59 6.17
CA PHE A 215 4.02 4.90 5.55
C PHE A 215 5.05 5.19 4.47
N CYS A 216 6.32 4.89 4.73
CA CYS A 216 7.39 5.02 3.73
C CYS A 216 7.16 4.11 2.51
N GLY A 217 6.39 3.03 2.68
CA GLY A 217 6.00 2.11 1.63
C GLY A 217 4.87 2.60 0.71
N SER A 218 4.22 3.74 1.00
CA SER A 218 3.25 4.39 0.10
C SER A 218 3.93 5.56 -0.61
N PRO A 219 4.42 5.39 -1.86
CA PRO A 219 5.23 6.40 -2.52
C PRO A 219 4.51 7.72 -2.73
N VAL A 220 3.22 7.68 -3.09
CA VAL A 220 2.40 8.88 -3.30
C VAL A 220 2.30 9.76 -2.06
N ASN A 221 2.32 9.16 -0.86
CA ASN A 221 2.23 9.89 0.40
C ASN A 221 3.60 10.24 0.99
N PHE A 222 4.56 9.30 0.97
CA PHE A 222 5.89 9.57 1.50
C PHE A 222 6.62 10.64 0.68
N HIS A 223 6.50 10.56 -0.65
CA HIS A 223 7.04 11.53 -1.58
C HIS A 223 5.98 12.59 -1.98
N ALA A 224 5.09 12.99 -1.08
CA ALA A 224 4.15 14.08 -1.36
C ALA A 224 4.90 15.37 -1.78
N LYS A 225 4.36 16.11 -2.76
CA LYS A 225 5.03 17.30 -3.34
C LYS A 225 5.30 18.41 -2.33
N ASP A 226 4.55 18.45 -1.23
CA ASP A 226 4.72 19.42 -0.14
C ASP A 226 5.85 19.04 0.85
N GLY A 227 6.46 17.86 0.69
CA GLY A 227 7.51 17.35 1.57
C GLY A 227 7.04 16.91 2.95
N SER A 228 5.73 16.85 3.20
CA SER A 228 5.16 16.47 4.49
C SER A 228 5.61 15.07 4.94
N GLY A 229 5.67 14.11 4.01
CA GLY A 229 6.16 12.76 4.30
C GLY A 229 7.65 12.71 4.69
N TYR A 230 8.49 13.53 4.04
CA TYR A 230 9.90 13.65 4.40
C TYR A 230 10.09 14.27 5.78
N LYS A 231 9.38 15.38 6.06
CA LYS A 231 9.43 16.03 7.36
C LYS A 231 9.00 15.08 8.48
N PHE A 232 7.89 14.37 8.27
CA PHE A 232 7.39 13.36 9.20
C PHE A 232 8.46 12.32 9.54
N LEU A 233 9.10 11.73 8.52
CA LEU A 233 10.13 10.73 8.75
C LEU A 233 11.38 11.34 9.42
N GLY A 234 11.83 12.52 9.01
CA GLY A 234 12.98 13.20 9.59
C GLY A 234 12.83 13.44 11.09
N ASP A 235 11.67 13.97 11.51
CA ASP A 235 11.37 14.20 12.92
C ASP A 235 11.35 12.89 13.73
N ILE A 236 10.78 11.82 13.17
CA ILE A 236 10.71 10.51 13.82
C ILE A 236 12.09 9.87 13.92
N VAL A 237 12.93 9.98 12.90
CA VAL A 237 14.30 9.45 12.93
C VAL A 237 15.10 10.04 14.08
N VAL A 238 15.09 11.37 14.24
CA VAL A 238 15.87 12.04 15.30
C VAL A 238 15.38 11.63 16.69
N GLN A 239 14.08 11.40 16.85
CA GLN A 239 13.52 10.88 18.10
C GLN A 239 13.91 9.42 18.33
N LEU A 240 13.76 8.58 17.31
CA LEU A 240 14.00 7.16 17.37
C LEU A 240 15.49 6.85 17.56
N ASP A 241 16.39 7.67 17.05
CA ASP A 241 17.83 7.49 17.20
C ASP A 241 18.26 7.48 18.68
N LYS A 242 17.61 8.32 19.51
CA LYS A 242 17.86 8.36 20.96
C LYS A 242 17.35 7.12 21.70
N ILE A 243 16.43 6.37 21.10
CA ILE A 243 15.76 5.21 21.71
C ILE A 243 16.39 3.91 21.20
N ASN A 244 16.57 3.82 19.88
CA ASN A 244 17.04 2.65 19.18
C ASN A 244 17.73 3.06 17.85
N PRO A 245 19.05 3.34 17.89
CA PRO A 245 19.86 3.70 16.72
C PRO A 245 19.76 2.74 15.53
N GLN A 246 19.57 1.43 15.78
CA GLN A 246 19.49 0.43 14.73
C GLN A 246 18.17 0.51 13.96
N VAL A 247 17.06 0.76 14.66
CA VAL A 247 15.76 0.94 14.00
C VAL A 247 15.74 2.31 13.30
N ALA A 248 16.32 3.34 13.91
CA ALA A 248 16.45 4.66 13.29
C ALA A 248 17.22 4.61 11.97
N SER A 249 18.38 3.95 11.92
CA SER A 249 19.17 3.84 10.68
C SER A 249 18.43 3.10 9.56
N ARG A 250 17.64 2.06 9.93
CA ARG A 250 16.77 1.38 8.98
C ARG A 250 15.65 2.29 8.44
N MET A 251 15.09 3.17 9.27
CA MET A 251 14.09 4.15 8.82
C MET A 251 14.70 5.24 7.93
N VAL A 252 15.89 5.74 8.25
CA VAL A 252 16.62 6.70 7.41
C VAL A 252 16.92 6.16 6.02
N SER A 253 17.07 4.85 5.87
CA SER A 253 17.32 4.21 4.58
C SER A 253 16.21 4.47 3.55
N ALA A 254 15.01 4.88 3.96
CA ALA A 254 13.95 5.31 3.04
C ALA A 254 14.35 6.56 2.21
N PHE A 255 15.27 7.38 2.71
CA PHE A 255 15.84 8.50 1.96
C PHE A 255 16.90 8.08 0.94
N SER A 256 17.46 6.87 0.99
CA SER A 256 18.65 6.49 0.20
C SER A 256 18.51 6.67 -1.32
N ARG A 257 17.29 6.63 -1.86
CA ARG A 257 17.01 6.75 -3.29
C ARG A 257 16.48 8.13 -3.70
N TRP A 258 16.64 9.16 -2.86
CA TRP A 258 16.08 10.49 -3.07
C TRP A 258 16.45 11.15 -4.42
N LYS A 259 17.65 10.87 -4.96
CA LYS A 259 18.10 11.37 -6.28
C LYS A 259 17.35 10.80 -7.49
N ARG A 260 16.51 9.76 -7.31
CA ARG A 260 15.69 9.20 -8.39
C ARG A 260 14.50 10.07 -8.75
N TYR A 261 14.11 11.01 -7.90
CA TYR A 261 12.89 11.81 -8.07
C TYR A 261 13.17 13.15 -8.77
N ASP A 262 12.11 13.93 -9.03
CA ASP A 262 12.25 15.29 -9.57
C ASP A 262 13.02 16.24 -8.63
N GLU A 263 13.47 17.37 -9.18
CA GLU A 263 14.30 18.35 -8.47
C GLU A 263 13.66 18.90 -7.19
N THR A 264 12.33 19.08 -7.16
CA THR A 264 11.62 19.59 -5.98
C THR A 264 11.67 18.55 -4.86
N ARG A 265 11.34 17.28 -5.17
CA ARG A 265 11.46 16.18 -4.22
C ARG A 265 12.90 15.96 -3.75
N GLN A 266 13.86 16.13 -4.65
CA GLN A 266 15.27 16.02 -4.31
C GLN A 266 15.68 17.07 -3.28
N ALA A 267 15.33 18.34 -3.51
CA ALA A 267 15.64 19.43 -2.58
C ALA A 267 15.02 19.19 -1.19
N LEU A 268 13.75 18.77 -1.15
CA LEU A 268 13.04 18.52 0.11
C LEU A 268 13.62 17.33 0.90
N ALA A 269 13.92 16.22 0.23
CA ALA A 269 14.53 15.05 0.85
C ALA A 269 15.95 15.36 1.35
N LYS A 270 16.75 16.08 0.54
CA LYS A 270 18.09 16.53 0.92
C LYS A 270 18.07 17.40 2.17
N ALA A 271 17.15 18.37 2.23
CA ALA A 271 17.01 19.23 3.40
C ALA A 271 16.72 18.44 4.68
N GLN A 272 15.92 17.36 4.60
CA GLN A 272 15.67 16.49 5.75
C GLN A 272 16.90 15.64 6.13
N LEU A 273 17.65 15.12 5.16
CA LEU A 273 18.92 14.44 5.42
C LEU A 273 19.93 15.37 6.11
N GLU A 274 20.07 16.61 5.65
CA GLU A 274 20.95 17.63 6.26
C GLU A 274 20.50 18.00 7.67
N MET A 275 19.19 18.11 7.90
CA MET A 275 18.60 18.33 9.22
C MET A 275 18.94 17.18 10.18
N ILE A 276 18.74 15.93 9.75
CA ILE A 276 19.10 14.74 10.54
C ILE A 276 20.59 14.74 10.89
N MET A 277 21.46 15.01 9.91
CA MET A 277 22.91 15.08 10.09
C MET A 277 23.35 16.18 11.07
N SER A 278 22.56 17.25 11.18
CA SER A 278 22.83 18.36 12.09
C SER A 278 22.30 18.13 13.50
N ALA A 279 21.63 17.01 13.77
CA ALA A 279 21.09 16.71 15.09
C ALA A 279 22.21 16.45 16.11
N ASN A 280 22.13 17.12 17.26
CA ASN A 280 23.10 16.93 18.33
C ASN A 280 22.99 15.51 18.93
N GLY A 281 24.13 14.83 19.04
CA GLY A 281 24.19 13.46 19.58
C GLY A 281 23.70 12.38 18.62
N LEU A 282 23.71 12.64 17.31
CA LEU A 282 23.38 11.64 16.28
C LEU A 282 24.27 10.39 16.43
N SER A 283 23.65 9.21 16.40
CA SER A 283 24.38 7.95 16.45
C SER A 283 25.22 7.71 15.20
N GLU A 284 26.30 6.92 15.34
CA GLU A 284 27.10 6.48 14.20
C GLU A 284 26.26 5.71 13.17
N ASN A 285 25.30 4.90 13.63
CA ASN A 285 24.41 4.13 12.76
C ASN A 285 23.60 5.01 11.82
N VAL A 286 23.02 6.10 12.32
CA VAL A 286 22.24 7.02 11.49
C VAL A 286 23.16 7.90 10.66
N PHE A 287 24.25 8.40 11.25
CA PHE A 287 25.25 9.21 10.55
C PHE A 287 25.77 8.49 9.30
N GLU A 288 26.11 7.20 9.39
CA GLU A 288 26.63 6.42 8.27
C GLU A 288 25.64 6.39 7.09
N ILE A 289 24.36 6.10 7.35
CA ILE A 289 23.36 5.99 6.29
C ILE A 289 23.02 7.36 5.70
N ALA A 290 22.87 8.39 6.54
CA ALA A 290 22.53 9.74 6.10
C ALA A 290 23.68 10.38 5.29
N SER A 291 24.92 10.25 5.76
CA SER A 291 26.11 10.76 5.04
C SER A 291 26.32 10.09 3.69
N LYS A 292 26.19 8.75 3.62
CA LYS A 292 26.25 8.02 2.34
C LYS A 292 25.14 8.45 1.40
N SER A 293 23.92 8.65 1.91
CA SER A 293 22.79 9.11 1.11
C SER A 293 23.01 10.51 0.53
N LEU A 294 23.65 11.43 1.28
CA LEU A 294 23.97 12.77 0.77
C LEU A 294 25.11 12.77 -0.26
N ALA A 295 26.07 11.84 -0.13
CA ALA A 295 27.23 11.74 -1.02
C ALA A 295 26.93 11.02 -2.35
N ALA A 296 26.06 10.02 -2.34
CA ALA A 296 25.58 9.30 -3.53
C ALA A 296 24.78 10.24 -4.42
#